data_AF-A0A254QU57-F1
#
_entry.id   AF-A0A254QU57-F1
#
_cell.length_a   1.000
_cell.length_b   1.000
_cell.length_c   1.000
_cell.angle_alpha   90.00
_cell.angle_beta   90.00
_cell.angle_gamma   90.00
#
_symmetry.space_group_name_H-M   'P 1'
#
loop_
_entity.id
_entity.type
_entity.pdbx_description
1 polymer ?
#
loop_
_entity_poly.entity_id
_entity_poly.type
_entity_poly.pdbx_seq_one_letter_code
_entity_poly.pdbx_strand_id
1 'polypeptide(L)'
;MARDPFGNDALRRALEQAEGPLQKALRQMEADPATRALIEMQNDPVRQAIEQLEQSSMLRAAEELHRTDFPRLATALVEAQSAFAAYANSQHWAETSAAIAAAHSAITHPETVDVLRRLDADLKGLVTTAHHAIVPLAEQLQSFSAAAAAAVHPLQEHFQQMEAWQTSLAERMGQLQNPWAIEDRLGVSMVGFARIARLYDISSGTEPYNPAVQEVFAEELGEPVDFDENQTPEDRETARIEAGMNAEIVAFPPAAYPQVLFSAGFQLRVEAVAIVTTENGDETGRHDPQHASFLGQIENRLRDLVQAELSRLEGESWLERRINGDLRKRWRERKTADHDRRGDSYPLLYYADFMDLADIICQRNNWNDAFQRYFKSKSDFQVAMQRLAPVRNDIGHNRPLVRADQITLLAEGYRILSALGVRM
;
A
#
# COMPACT_ATOMS: atom_id res chain seq x y z
N MET A 1 -13.33 -2.54 22.98
CA MET A 1 -12.05 -1.93 23.40
C MET A 1 -11.10 -2.07 22.23
N ALA A 2 -10.86 -1.00 21.47
CA ALA A 2 -9.85 -1.01 20.42
C ALA A 2 -8.48 -1.18 21.11
N ARG A 3 -7.67 -2.15 20.67
CA ARG A 3 -6.27 -2.29 21.13
C ARG A 3 -5.52 -1.01 20.75
N ASP A 4 -4.73 -0.48 21.68
CA ASP A 4 -3.88 0.69 21.46
C ASP A 4 -3.00 0.45 20.22
N PRO A 5 -3.09 1.29 19.16
CA PRO A 5 -2.24 1.15 17.98
C PRO A 5 -0.73 1.31 18.30
N PHE A 6 -0.40 1.83 19.49
CA PHE A 6 0.96 1.93 20.03
C PHE A 6 1.23 0.95 21.19
N GLY A 7 0.62 -0.23 21.19
CA GLY A 7 0.95 -1.29 22.16
C GLY A 7 2.44 -1.70 22.16
N ASN A 8 3.21 -1.27 21.16
CA ASN A 8 4.65 -1.44 21.08
C ASN A 8 5.39 -0.19 21.64
N ASP A 9 6.05 -0.35 22.79
CA ASP A 9 6.80 0.72 23.47
C ASP A 9 7.99 1.23 22.64
N ALA A 10 8.62 0.40 21.81
CA ALA A 10 9.69 0.84 20.93
C ALA A 10 9.16 1.72 19.80
N LEU A 11 8.02 1.35 19.20
CA LEU A 11 7.34 2.19 18.21
C LEU A 11 6.97 3.55 18.81
N ARG A 12 6.41 3.57 20.02
CA ARG A 12 6.06 4.82 20.71
C ARG A 12 7.29 5.71 20.93
N ARG A 13 8.37 5.15 21.49
CA ARG A 13 9.63 5.88 21.74
C ARG A 13 10.25 6.39 20.44
N ALA A 14 10.28 5.58 19.40
CA ALA A 14 10.85 5.97 18.10
C ALA A 14 10.06 7.13 17.46
N LEU A 15 8.73 7.09 17.51
CA LEU A 15 7.88 8.18 17.00
C LEU A 15 8.02 9.48 17.81
N GLU A 16 8.23 9.37 19.13
CA GLU A 16 8.48 10.55 19.98
C GLU A 16 9.85 11.19 19.69
N GLN A 17 10.85 10.38 19.36
CA GLN A 17 12.19 10.84 19.00
C GLN A 17 12.25 11.41 17.58
N ALA A 18 11.45 10.87 16.66
CA ALA A 18 11.37 11.32 15.28
C ALA A 18 10.64 12.68 15.12
N GLU A 19 10.05 13.23 16.19
CA GLU A 19 9.16 14.39 16.13
C GLU A 19 9.85 15.69 15.65
N GLY A 20 9.90 15.86 14.32
CA GLY A 20 10.54 16.98 13.65
C GLY A 20 9.74 18.28 13.73
N PRO A 21 10.35 19.43 13.38
CA PRO A 21 9.65 20.73 13.34
C PRO A 21 8.37 20.73 12.49
N LEU A 22 8.37 19.96 11.41
CA LEU A 22 7.20 19.78 10.55
C LEU A 22 6.08 18.99 11.23
N GLN A 23 6.40 17.94 11.97
CA GLN A 23 5.41 17.17 12.73
C GLN A 23 4.82 17.98 13.88
N LYS A 24 5.64 18.85 14.50
CA LYS A 24 5.15 19.86 15.45
C LYS A 24 4.21 20.84 14.77
N ALA A 25 4.50 21.27 13.53
CA ALA A 25 3.62 22.14 12.75
C ALA A 25 2.31 21.43 12.35
N LEU A 26 2.37 20.17 11.91
CA LEU A 26 1.19 19.36 11.60
C LEU A 26 0.33 19.13 12.84
N ARG A 27 0.93 18.81 13.99
CA ARG A 27 0.22 18.69 15.28
C ARG A 27 -0.42 20.02 15.69
N GLN A 28 0.21 21.16 15.41
CA GLN A 28 -0.37 22.48 15.63
C GLN A 28 -1.57 22.74 14.69
N MET A 29 -1.52 22.27 13.44
CA MET A 29 -2.65 22.33 12.50
C MET A 29 -3.79 21.37 12.89
N GLU A 30 -3.49 20.19 13.40
CA GLU A 30 -4.47 19.24 13.96
C GLU A 30 -5.14 19.80 15.21
N ALA A 31 -4.35 20.50 16.02
CA ALA A 31 -4.84 21.19 17.20
C ALA A 31 -5.66 22.45 16.86
N ASP A 32 -5.72 22.88 15.59
CA ASP A 32 -6.48 24.03 15.14
C ASP A 32 -8.00 23.80 15.29
N PRO A 33 -8.77 24.78 15.79
CA PRO A 33 -10.21 24.66 15.99
C PRO A 33 -11.00 24.25 14.73
N ALA A 34 -10.55 24.62 13.52
CA ALA A 34 -11.23 24.24 12.28
C ALA A 34 -11.04 22.74 11.97
N THR A 35 -9.84 22.21 12.20
CA THR A 35 -9.54 20.79 12.01
C THR A 35 -10.29 19.92 13.03
N ARG A 36 -10.35 20.35 14.29
CA ARG A 36 -11.13 19.65 15.33
C ARG A 36 -12.63 19.66 15.06
N ALA A 37 -13.18 20.79 14.63
CA ALA A 37 -14.59 20.89 14.29
C ALA A 37 -14.98 19.93 13.14
N LEU A 38 -14.08 19.69 12.18
CA LEU A 38 -14.30 18.72 11.09
C LEU A 38 -14.26 17.26 11.57
N ILE A 39 -13.33 16.92 12.48
CA ILE A 39 -13.26 15.59 13.11
C ILE A 39 -14.52 15.34 13.96
N GLU A 40 -14.97 16.35 14.70
CA GLU A 40 -16.21 16.28 15.49
C GLU A 40 -17.46 16.16 14.60
N MET A 41 -17.50 16.83 13.45
CA MET A 41 -18.60 16.69 12.47
C MET A 41 -18.66 15.30 11.82
N GLN A 42 -17.54 14.57 11.72
CA GLN A 42 -17.57 13.17 11.26
C GLN A 42 -18.22 12.22 12.26
N ASN A 43 -18.21 12.57 13.55
CA ASN A 43 -18.74 11.77 14.65
C ASN A 43 -20.08 12.28 15.22
N ASP A 44 -20.79 13.15 14.49
CA ASP A 44 -21.99 13.85 14.97
C ASP A 44 -23.25 12.92 15.07
N PRO A 45 -23.97 12.91 16.21
CA PRO A 45 -25.25 12.20 16.36
C PRO A 45 -26.36 12.60 15.37
N VAL A 46 -26.29 13.79 14.77
CA VAL A 46 -27.18 14.21 13.67
C VAL A 46 -26.94 13.35 12.42
N ARG A 47 -25.70 12.93 12.16
CA ARG A 47 -25.36 12.02 11.06
C ARG A 47 -25.80 10.59 11.33
N GLN A 48 -25.70 10.12 12.58
CA GLN A 48 -26.27 8.82 12.99
C GLN A 48 -27.81 8.81 12.91
N ALA A 49 -28.47 9.94 13.17
CA ALA A 49 -29.91 10.09 12.96
C ALA A 49 -30.30 10.11 11.46
N ILE A 50 -29.43 10.65 10.60
CA ILE A 50 -29.59 10.63 9.13
C ILE A 50 -29.37 9.21 8.59
N GLU A 51 -28.37 8.47 9.06
CA GLU A 51 -28.14 7.06 8.69
C GLU A 51 -29.31 6.14 9.13
N GLN A 52 -29.91 6.39 10.29
CA GLN A 52 -31.11 5.67 10.74
C GLN A 52 -32.35 5.99 9.89
N LEU A 53 -32.44 7.20 9.33
CA LEU A 53 -33.49 7.59 8.38
C LEU A 53 -33.27 6.96 6.99
N GLU A 54 -32.02 6.89 6.53
CA GLU A 54 -31.61 6.26 5.26
C GLU A 54 -31.87 4.74 5.22
N GLN A 55 -31.81 4.06 6.37
CA GLN A 55 -32.06 2.62 6.50
C GLN A 55 -33.52 2.19 6.30
N SER A 56 -34.49 3.11 6.28
CA SER A 56 -35.93 2.75 6.33
C SER A 56 -36.62 2.55 4.97
N SER A 57 -36.05 3.06 3.87
CA SER A 57 -36.69 3.00 2.55
C SER A 57 -35.74 2.81 1.36
N MET A 58 -34.45 3.15 1.51
CA MET A 58 -33.49 3.08 0.41
C MET A 58 -32.88 1.68 0.20
N LEU A 59 -32.80 0.84 1.24
CA LEU A 59 -32.26 -0.53 1.12
C LEU A 59 -33.07 -1.42 0.16
N ARG A 60 -34.38 -1.21 0.03
CA ARG A 60 -35.19 -1.95 -0.96
C ARG A 60 -34.92 -1.55 -2.42
N ALA A 61 -34.42 -0.34 -2.65
CA ALA A 61 -34.01 0.12 -3.98
C ALA A 61 -32.52 -0.21 -4.25
N ALA A 62 -31.68 -0.18 -3.21
CA ALA A 62 -30.26 -0.52 -3.29
C ALA A 62 -30.02 -2.03 -3.47
N GLU A 63 -30.89 -2.90 -2.93
CA GLU A 63 -30.78 -4.36 -3.10
C GLU A 63 -31.07 -4.82 -4.55
N GLU A 64 -31.86 -4.05 -5.31
CA GLU A 64 -32.03 -4.20 -6.77
C GLU A 64 -30.80 -3.67 -7.55
N LEU A 65 -30.21 -2.58 -7.08
CA LEU A 65 -29.02 -1.94 -7.67
C LEU A 65 -27.73 -2.75 -7.45
N HIS A 66 -27.64 -3.50 -6.35
CA HIS A 66 -26.46 -4.29 -6.00
C HIS A 66 -26.23 -5.52 -6.91
N ARG A 67 -27.18 -5.82 -7.80
CA ARG A 67 -27.15 -7.00 -8.68
C ARG A 67 -26.68 -6.74 -10.12
N THR A 68 -26.26 -5.52 -10.49
CA THR A 68 -25.89 -5.22 -11.88
C THR A 68 -24.46 -4.71 -12.07
N ASP A 69 -23.84 -5.21 -13.15
CA ASP A 69 -22.47 -4.93 -13.62
C ASP A 69 -22.15 -3.43 -13.69
N PHE A 70 -21.10 -3.00 -12.98
CA PHE A 70 -20.60 -1.62 -12.91
C PHE A 70 -20.37 -0.94 -14.29
N PRO A 71 -19.92 -1.65 -15.35
CA PRO A 71 -19.83 -1.09 -16.70
C PRO A 71 -21.18 -0.63 -17.29
N ARG A 72 -22.28 -1.30 -16.96
CA ARG A 72 -23.63 -0.88 -17.37
C ARG A 72 -24.09 0.36 -16.60
N LEU A 73 -23.68 0.50 -15.34
CA LEU A 73 -24.00 1.66 -14.51
C LEU A 73 -23.27 2.91 -15.02
N ALA A 74 -21.99 2.80 -15.38
CA ALA A 74 -21.24 3.88 -16.01
C ALA A 74 -21.82 4.26 -17.39
N THR A 75 -22.22 3.27 -18.19
CA THR A 75 -22.87 3.51 -19.50
C THR A 75 -24.24 4.18 -19.33
N ALA A 76 -25.06 3.72 -18.39
CA ALA A 76 -26.36 4.31 -18.08
C ALA A 76 -26.23 5.74 -17.54
N LEU A 77 -25.17 6.05 -16.79
CA LEU A 77 -24.91 7.41 -16.30
C LEU A 77 -24.58 8.36 -17.45
N VAL A 78 -23.74 7.93 -18.39
CA VAL A 78 -23.36 8.70 -19.58
C VAL A 78 -24.56 8.83 -20.55
N GLU A 79 -25.36 7.78 -20.71
CA GLU A 79 -26.59 7.81 -21.50
C GLU A 79 -27.66 8.71 -20.87
N ALA A 80 -27.82 8.69 -19.54
CA ALA A 80 -28.73 9.58 -18.82
C ALA A 80 -28.29 11.05 -18.93
N GLN A 81 -27.00 11.33 -18.81
CA GLN A 81 -26.45 12.67 -18.97
C GLN A 81 -26.63 13.19 -20.40
N SER A 82 -26.44 12.31 -21.40
CA SER A 82 -26.62 12.63 -22.82
C SER A 82 -28.10 12.78 -23.19
N ALA A 83 -28.98 11.93 -22.66
CA ALA A 83 -30.43 11.99 -22.86
C ALA A 83 -31.02 13.23 -22.17
N PHE A 84 -30.51 13.62 -21.01
CA PHE A 84 -30.90 14.85 -20.33
C PHE A 84 -30.47 16.10 -21.11
N ALA A 85 -29.25 16.10 -21.66
CA ALA A 85 -28.79 17.19 -22.53
C ALA A 85 -29.60 17.27 -23.84
N ALA A 86 -29.98 16.13 -24.43
CA ALA A 86 -30.83 16.09 -25.61
C ALA A 86 -32.28 16.52 -25.30
N TYR A 87 -32.82 16.14 -24.14
CA TYR A 87 -34.14 16.53 -23.66
C TYR A 87 -34.21 18.03 -23.38
N ALA A 88 -33.23 18.60 -22.67
CA ALA A 88 -33.13 20.03 -22.38
C ALA A 88 -33.01 20.90 -23.65
N ASN A 89 -32.50 20.33 -24.75
CA ASN A 89 -32.42 20.99 -26.05
C ASN A 89 -33.59 20.63 -26.99
N SER A 90 -34.55 19.81 -26.54
CA SER A 90 -35.69 19.39 -27.35
C SER A 90 -36.80 20.43 -27.37
N GLN A 91 -37.58 20.43 -28.45
CA GLN A 91 -38.79 21.25 -28.57
C GLN A 91 -39.82 20.91 -27.48
N HIS A 92 -39.78 19.68 -26.95
CA HIS A 92 -40.63 19.25 -25.84
C HIS A 92 -40.24 19.92 -24.51
N TRP A 93 -38.95 20.20 -24.26
CA TRP A 93 -38.55 21.02 -23.12
C TRP A 93 -38.97 22.47 -23.29
N ALA A 94 -38.92 23.03 -24.49
CA ALA A 94 -39.45 24.37 -24.78
C ALA A 94 -40.97 24.45 -24.58
N GLU A 95 -41.72 23.42 -24.97
CA GLU A 95 -43.17 23.31 -24.73
C GLU A 95 -43.51 23.08 -23.25
N THR A 96 -42.73 22.24 -22.56
CA THR A 96 -42.90 21.97 -21.12
C THR A 96 -42.53 23.19 -20.28
N SER A 97 -41.46 23.91 -20.64
CA SER A 97 -41.08 25.16 -19.98
C SER A 97 -42.02 26.32 -20.32
N ALA A 98 -42.61 26.36 -21.53
CA ALA A 98 -43.70 27.29 -21.86
C ALA A 98 -45.00 26.94 -21.12
N ALA A 99 -45.33 25.67 -20.94
CA ALA A 99 -46.46 25.21 -20.13
C ALA A 99 -46.25 25.48 -18.62
N ILE A 100 -45.02 25.34 -18.13
CA ILE A 100 -44.62 25.73 -16.77
C ILE A 100 -44.65 27.25 -16.60
N ALA A 101 -44.23 28.04 -17.59
CA ALA A 101 -44.33 29.50 -17.56
C ALA A 101 -45.79 29.99 -17.64
N ALA A 102 -46.64 29.31 -18.42
CA ALA A 102 -48.08 29.56 -18.46
C ALA A 102 -48.77 29.14 -17.15
N ALA A 103 -48.34 28.05 -16.51
CA ALA A 103 -48.77 27.66 -15.17
C ALA A 103 -48.28 28.64 -14.10
N HIS A 104 -47.06 29.19 -14.25
CA HIS A 104 -46.49 30.21 -13.36
C HIS A 104 -47.25 31.55 -13.44
N SER A 105 -47.83 31.86 -14.60
CA SER A 105 -48.76 32.99 -14.79
C SER A 105 -50.16 32.72 -14.21
N ALA A 106 -50.58 31.46 -14.09
CA ALA A 106 -51.90 31.07 -13.57
C ALA A 106 -51.91 30.83 -12.05
N ILE A 107 -50.75 30.64 -11.43
CA ILE A 107 -50.59 30.39 -9.99
C ILE A 107 -50.16 31.67 -9.28
N THR A 108 -51.07 32.65 -9.22
CA THR A 108 -51.01 33.76 -8.24
C THR A 108 -51.69 33.34 -6.94
N HIS A 109 -51.26 32.22 -6.36
CA HIS A 109 -51.61 31.85 -4.99
C HIS A 109 -50.35 31.79 -4.11
N PRO A 110 -50.29 32.58 -3.01
CA PRO A 110 -49.08 32.77 -2.22
C PRO A 110 -48.49 31.48 -1.63
N GLU A 111 -49.35 30.50 -1.32
CA GLU A 111 -48.96 29.27 -0.62
C GLU A 111 -48.02 28.35 -1.43
N THR A 112 -48.05 28.39 -2.76
CA THR A 112 -47.28 27.45 -3.62
C THR A 112 -45.91 27.99 -4.02
N VAL A 113 -45.75 29.32 -4.02
CA VAL A 113 -44.48 30.01 -4.34
C VAL A 113 -43.43 29.78 -3.26
N ASP A 114 -43.86 29.69 -1.99
CA ASP A 114 -42.95 29.46 -0.86
C ASP A 114 -42.38 28.04 -0.83
N VAL A 115 -43.15 27.04 -1.28
CA VAL A 115 -42.69 25.64 -1.32
C VAL A 115 -41.64 25.46 -2.43
N LEU A 116 -41.85 26.05 -3.61
CA LEU A 116 -40.90 25.95 -4.71
C LEU A 116 -39.62 26.77 -4.48
N ARG A 117 -39.71 27.93 -3.81
CA ARG A 117 -38.52 28.70 -3.39
C ARG A 117 -37.73 27.97 -2.31
N ARG A 118 -38.39 27.27 -1.38
CA ARG A 118 -37.72 26.43 -0.40
C ARG A 118 -37.01 25.26 -1.08
N LEU A 119 -37.64 24.58 -2.02
CA LEU A 119 -36.99 23.50 -2.77
C LEU A 119 -35.78 23.96 -3.59
N ASP A 120 -35.83 25.13 -4.26
CA ASP A 120 -34.66 25.69 -4.97
C ASP A 120 -33.54 26.14 -4.00
N ALA A 121 -33.90 26.71 -2.85
CA ALA A 121 -32.96 27.09 -1.81
C ALA A 121 -32.32 25.86 -1.14
N ASP A 122 -33.09 24.80 -0.92
CA ASP A 122 -32.64 23.54 -0.32
C ASP A 122 -31.74 22.77 -1.31
N LEU A 123 -32.06 22.78 -2.61
CA LEU A 123 -31.23 22.14 -3.64
C LEU A 123 -29.91 22.89 -3.83
N LYS A 124 -29.95 24.22 -3.89
CA LYS A 124 -28.73 25.06 -3.91
C LYS A 124 -27.96 24.91 -2.61
N GLY A 125 -28.63 24.82 -1.47
CA GLY A 125 -28.04 24.51 -0.17
C GLY A 125 -27.28 23.19 -0.22
N LEU A 126 -27.91 22.11 -0.68
CA LEU A 126 -27.30 20.79 -0.82
C LEU A 126 -26.09 20.78 -1.74
N VAL A 127 -26.17 21.43 -2.91
CA VAL A 127 -25.05 21.53 -3.85
C VAL A 127 -23.91 22.37 -3.27
N THR A 128 -24.21 23.46 -2.57
CA THR A 128 -23.21 24.35 -1.95
C THR A 128 -22.58 23.71 -0.71
N THR A 129 -23.35 22.97 0.09
CA THR A 129 -22.86 22.17 1.22
C THR A 129 -22.02 20.98 0.75
N ALA A 130 -22.41 20.30 -0.33
CA ALA A 130 -21.59 19.26 -0.94
C ALA A 130 -20.28 19.85 -1.52
N HIS A 131 -20.35 21.00 -2.18
CA HIS A 131 -19.17 21.72 -2.68
C HIS A 131 -18.25 22.18 -1.54
N HIS A 132 -18.81 22.71 -0.44
CA HIS A 132 -18.07 23.08 0.77
C HIS A 132 -17.64 21.90 1.64
N ALA A 133 -18.14 20.68 1.44
CA ALA A 133 -17.67 19.49 2.16
C ALA A 133 -16.56 18.76 1.37
N ILE A 134 -16.61 18.81 0.03
CA ILE A 134 -15.71 18.05 -0.85
C ILE A 134 -14.46 18.86 -1.21
N VAL A 135 -14.58 20.18 -1.45
CA VAL A 135 -13.44 21.03 -1.82
C VAL A 135 -12.41 21.19 -0.70
N PRO A 136 -12.78 21.39 0.59
CA PRO A 136 -11.79 21.47 1.66
C PRO A 136 -11.05 20.16 1.84
N LEU A 137 -11.68 19.01 1.62
CA LEU A 137 -11.02 17.71 1.77
C LEU A 137 -9.95 17.51 0.68
N ALA A 138 -10.23 17.90 -0.56
CA ALA A 138 -9.26 17.83 -1.65
C ALA A 138 -8.09 18.83 -1.48
N GLU A 139 -8.39 20.09 -1.12
CA GLU A 139 -7.36 21.11 -0.85
C GLU A 139 -6.52 20.77 0.39
N GLN A 140 -7.15 20.23 1.43
CA GLN A 140 -6.46 19.72 2.61
C GLN A 140 -5.55 18.56 2.24
N LEU A 141 -6.05 17.51 1.55
CA LEU A 141 -5.25 16.38 1.08
C LEU A 141 -4.06 16.84 0.23
N GLN A 142 -4.22 17.88 -0.60
CA GLN A 142 -3.12 18.46 -1.37
C GLN A 142 -2.11 19.20 -0.49
N SER A 143 -2.56 20.04 0.46
CA SER A 143 -1.67 20.72 1.40
C SER A 143 -0.85 19.74 2.23
N PHE A 144 -1.49 18.64 2.56
CA PHE A 144 -0.98 17.56 3.36
C PHE A 144 -0.01 16.67 2.60
N SER A 145 -0.33 16.32 1.34
CA SER A 145 0.58 15.60 0.46
C SER A 145 1.83 16.45 0.18
N ALA A 146 1.70 17.77 0.05
CA ALA A 146 2.84 18.68 -0.08
C ALA A 146 3.73 18.69 1.19
N ALA A 147 3.12 18.74 2.38
CA ALA A 147 3.87 18.67 3.64
C ALA A 147 4.57 17.30 3.81
N ALA A 148 3.86 16.21 3.56
CA ALA A 148 4.41 14.86 3.62
C ALA A 148 5.52 14.66 2.57
N ALA A 149 5.36 15.21 1.37
CA ALA A 149 6.38 15.19 0.33
C ALA A 149 7.64 15.94 0.71
N ALA A 150 7.49 17.10 1.37
CA ALA A 150 8.62 17.88 1.86
C ALA A 150 9.40 17.16 2.98
N ALA A 151 8.76 16.27 3.73
CA ALA A 151 9.40 15.51 4.81
C ALA A 151 10.37 14.42 4.31
N VAL A 152 10.31 14.07 3.02
CA VAL A 152 10.88 12.84 2.46
C VAL A 152 12.04 13.17 1.48
N HIS A 153 12.70 14.32 1.70
CA HIS A 153 13.37 15.08 0.66
C HIS A 153 14.92 15.03 0.72
N PRO A 154 15.55 14.07 0.02
CA PRO A 154 16.73 14.46 -0.73
C PRO A 154 16.73 14.02 -2.20
N LEU A 155 15.67 13.39 -2.71
CA LEU A 155 15.62 12.89 -4.09
C LEU A 155 14.88 13.81 -5.08
N GLN A 156 14.86 15.13 -4.86
CA GLN A 156 14.26 16.09 -5.80
C GLN A 156 14.80 15.93 -7.24
N GLU A 157 16.03 15.45 -7.39
CA GLU A 157 16.66 15.17 -8.68
C GLU A 157 16.07 13.94 -9.41
N HIS A 158 15.45 13.00 -8.68
CA HIS A 158 14.90 11.76 -9.23
C HIS A 158 13.40 11.89 -9.56
N PHE A 159 12.67 12.71 -8.80
CA PHE A 159 11.31 13.10 -9.14
C PHE A 159 11.35 14.39 -9.97
N GLN A 160 11.59 14.24 -11.27
CA GLN A 160 11.64 15.37 -12.22
C GLN A 160 10.37 16.25 -12.21
N GLN A 161 9.28 15.80 -11.56
CA GLN A 161 8.02 16.50 -11.41
C GLN A 161 7.47 16.33 -9.98
N MET A 162 8.07 17.02 -9.00
CA MET A 162 7.60 17.00 -7.59
C MET A 162 6.09 17.32 -7.47
N GLU A 163 5.57 18.25 -8.27
CA GLU A 163 4.15 18.58 -8.29
C GLU A 163 3.27 17.42 -8.79
N ALA A 164 3.73 16.70 -9.82
CA ALA A 164 3.04 15.50 -10.30
C ALA A 164 3.08 14.38 -9.24
N TRP A 165 4.19 14.23 -8.53
CA TRP A 165 4.30 13.26 -7.44
C TRP A 165 3.38 13.63 -6.27
N GLN A 166 3.32 14.90 -5.86
CA GLN A 166 2.39 15.38 -4.84
C GLN A 166 0.92 15.15 -5.22
N THR A 167 0.58 15.36 -6.49
CA THR A 167 -0.76 15.09 -7.02
C THR A 167 -1.06 13.60 -6.97
N SER A 168 -0.15 12.74 -7.46
CA SER A 168 -0.27 11.28 -7.35
C SER A 168 -0.39 10.83 -5.89
N LEU A 169 0.37 11.44 -4.97
CA LEU A 169 0.32 11.12 -3.55
C LEU A 169 -1.04 11.46 -2.94
N ALA A 170 -1.60 12.64 -3.26
CA ALA A 170 -2.93 13.04 -2.83
C ALA A 170 -4.02 12.10 -3.39
N GLU A 171 -3.92 11.73 -4.67
CA GLU A 171 -4.82 10.75 -5.30
C GLU A 171 -4.76 9.38 -4.61
N ARG A 172 -3.56 8.88 -4.32
CA ARG A 172 -3.34 7.62 -3.60
C ARG A 172 -3.90 7.65 -2.18
N MET A 173 -3.69 8.74 -1.44
CA MET A 173 -4.29 8.93 -0.12
C MET A 173 -5.83 8.99 -0.19
N GLY A 174 -6.39 9.63 -1.21
CA GLY A 174 -7.83 9.74 -1.44
C GLY A 174 -8.54 8.41 -1.71
N GLN A 175 -7.80 7.34 -2.02
CA GLN A 175 -8.36 5.99 -2.21
C GLN A 175 -8.59 5.23 -0.89
N LEU A 176 -8.07 5.74 0.23
CA LEU A 176 -8.22 5.10 1.54
C LEU A 176 -9.62 5.35 2.11
N GLN A 177 -10.46 4.32 2.10
CA GLN A 177 -11.87 4.40 2.51
C GLN A 177 -12.10 4.08 4.01
N ASN A 178 -11.13 3.45 4.68
CA ASN A 178 -11.21 3.04 6.08
C ASN A 178 -10.36 3.96 6.98
N PRO A 179 -10.56 3.97 8.31
CA PRO A 179 -9.65 4.63 9.26
C PRO A 179 -8.25 4.02 9.15
N TRP A 180 -7.41 4.66 8.35
CA TRP A 180 -6.06 4.21 8.01
C TRP A 180 -5.01 4.97 8.81
N ALA A 181 -5.33 6.19 9.23
CA ALA A 181 -4.49 7.01 10.07
C ALA A 181 -4.79 6.78 11.55
N ILE A 182 -3.79 7.04 12.40
CA ILE A 182 -3.97 7.04 13.84
C ILE A 182 -4.63 8.36 14.25
N GLU A 183 -5.80 8.29 14.89
CA GLU A 183 -6.69 9.44 15.15
C GLU A 183 -5.97 10.63 15.80
N ASP A 184 -5.13 10.38 16.81
CA ASP A 184 -4.38 11.43 17.52
C ASP A 184 -2.99 11.73 16.94
N ARG A 185 -2.62 11.09 15.83
CA ARG A 185 -1.30 11.24 15.17
C ARG A 185 -1.40 11.20 13.65
N LEU A 186 -2.39 11.90 13.09
CA LEU A 186 -2.65 11.92 11.66
C LEU A 186 -1.40 12.27 10.85
N GLY A 187 -0.66 13.32 11.23
CA GLY A 187 0.56 13.76 10.56
C GLY A 187 1.66 12.69 10.51
N VAL A 188 1.75 11.81 11.52
CA VAL A 188 2.70 10.67 11.52
C VAL A 188 2.29 9.66 10.45
N SER A 189 1.02 9.24 10.44
CA SER A 189 0.53 8.29 9.43
C SER A 189 0.65 8.86 8.01
N MET A 190 0.50 10.16 7.83
CA MET A 190 0.61 10.81 6.53
C MET A 190 2.04 10.88 6.00
N VAL A 191 3.00 11.26 6.85
CA VAL A 191 4.42 11.20 6.49
C VAL A 191 4.82 9.74 6.23
N GLY A 192 4.38 8.81 7.08
CA GLY A 192 4.56 7.37 6.88
C GLY A 192 4.05 6.91 5.51
N PHE A 193 2.87 7.38 5.09
CA PHE A 193 2.28 6.99 3.82
C PHE A 193 3.11 7.53 2.64
N ALA A 194 3.58 8.77 2.73
CA ALA A 194 4.47 9.35 1.74
C ALA A 194 5.81 8.60 1.63
N ARG A 195 6.36 8.14 2.76
CA ARG A 195 7.56 7.30 2.78
C ARG A 195 7.34 5.93 2.14
N ILE A 196 6.21 5.28 2.42
CA ILE A 196 5.83 4.01 1.77
C ILE A 196 5.65 4.21 0.25
N ALA A 197 4.96 5.28 -0.16
CA ALA A 197 4.78 5.60 -1.59
C ALA A 197 6.12 5.88 -2.27
N ARG A 198 7.03 6.62 -1.61
CA ARG A 198 8.41 6.80 -2.07
C ARG A 198 9.11 5.46 -2.27
N LEU A 199 9.07 4.56 -1.27
CA LEU A 199 9.69 3.23 -1.35
C LEU A 199 9.16 2.45 -2.54
N TYR A 200 7.86 2.48 -2.79
CA TYR A 200 7.27 1.87 -3.98
C TYR A 200 7.83 2.48 -5.27
N ASP A 201 7.78 3.81 -5.42
CA ASP A 201 8.16 4.46 -6.68
C ASP A 201 9.65 4.25 -7.02
N ILE A 202 10.53 4.25 -6.01
CA ILE A 202 11.97 3.97 -6.23
C ILE A 202 12.28 2.47 -6.41
N SER A 203 11.52 1.58 -5.76
CA SER A 203 11.70 0.12 -5.92
C SER A 203 11.22 -0.39 -7.28
N SER A 204 10.20 0.26 -7.85
CA SER A 204 9.62 -0.03 -9.18
C SER A 204 10.27 0.76 -10.32
N GLY A 205 11.21 1.65 -10.00
CA GLY A 205 11.90 2.51 -10.97
C GLY A 205 12.89 1.76 -11.88
N THR A 206 13.50 2.50 -12.81
CA THR A 206 14.39 1.93 -13.84
C THR A 206 15.77 1.51 -13.34
N GLU A 207 16.23 2.09 -12.23
CA GLU A 207 17.53 1.77 -11.62
C GLU A 207 17.39 1.54 -10.10
N PRO A 208 16.73 0.44 -9.69
CA PRO A 208 16.38 0.20 -8.30
C PRO A 208 17.59 0.02 -7.37
N TYR A 209 18.78 -0.23 -7.91
CA TYR A 209 20.04 -0.37 -7.16
C TYR A 209 21.05 0.77 -7.41
N ASN A 210 20.57 1.95 -7.81
CA ASN A 210 21.39 3.15 -7.83
C ASN A 210 21.78 3.55 -6.38
N PRO A 211 23.02 4.02 -6.12
CA PRO A 211 23.45 4.49 -4.79
C PRO A 211 22.49 5.44 -4.07
N ALA A 212 21.81 6.35 -4.79
CA ALA A 212 20.85 7.27 -4.19
C ALA A 212 19.58 6.54 -3.67
N VAL A 213 19.17 5.47 -4.34
CA VAL A 213 18.07 4.61 -3.90
C VAL A 213 18.49 3.76 -2.71
N GLN A 214 19.73 3.26 -2.71
CA GLN A 214 20.29 2.49 -1.59
C GLN A 214 20.21 3.27 -0.27
N GLU A 215 20.57 4.55 -0.27
CA GLU A 215 20.52 5.40 0.92
C GLU A 215 19.10 5.50 1.49
N VAL A 216 18.10 5.65 0.63
CA VAL A 216 16.69 5.67 1.05
C VAL A 216 16.25 4.33 1.63
N PHE A 217 16.65 3.20 1.03
CA PHE A 217 16.33 1.89 1.59
C PHE A 217 16.98 1.67 2.96
N ALA A 218 18.21 2.17 3.16
CA ALA A 218 18.87 2.13 4.46
C ALA A 218 18.17 3.03 5.49
N GLU A 219 17.77 4.25 5.10
CA GLU A 219 17.01 5.19 5.94
C GLU A 219 15.68 4.59 6.41
N GLU A 220 14.95 3.92 5.52
CA GLU A 220 13.60 3.47 5.81
C GLU A 220 13.52 2.08 6.43
N LEU A 221 14.32 1.12 5.96
CA LEU A 221 14.23 -0.27 6.40
C LEU A 221 15.24 -0.64 7.48
N GLY A 222 16.24 0.21 7.73
CA GLY A 222 17.29 -0.06 8.72
C GLY A 222 18.23 -1.20 8.34
N GLU A 223 19.05 -1.63 9.29
CA GLU A 223 19.98 -2.74 9.08
C GLU A 223 19.27 -4.10 9.11
N PRO A 224 19.79 -5.14 8.42
CA PRO A 224 19.29 -6.49 8.57
C PRO A 224 19.33 -6.98 10.02
N VAL A 225 18.28 -7.68 10.44
CA VAL A 225 18.17 -8.22 11.81
C VAL A 225 18.00 -9.74 11.72
N ASP A 226 18.82 -10.46 12.49
CA ASP A 226 18.63 -11.89 12.70
C ASP A 226 17.65 -12.11 13.86
N PHE A 227 16.69 -13.03 13.67
CA PHE A 227 15.70 -13.36 14.69
C PHE A 227 15.93 -14.76 15.25
N ASP A 228 15.66 -14.93 16.54
CA ASP A 228 15.52 -16.24 17.17
C ASP A 228 14.15 -16.83 16.77
N GLU A 229 14.09 -18.14 16.54
CA GLU A 229 12.87 -18.87 16.18
C GLU A 229 11.74 -18.72 17.21
N ASN A 230 12.09 -18.37 18.45
CA ASN A 230 11.17 -18.21 19.59
C ASN A 230 10.68 -16.77 19.82
N GLN A 231 11.15 -15.78 19.04
CA GLN A 231 10.72 -14.38 19.20
C GLN A 231 9.28 -14.17 18.76
N THR A 232 8.51 -13.42 19.55
CA THR A 232 7.15 -13.00 19.19
C THR A 232 7.18 -12.05 17.99
N PRO A 233 6.11 -11.99 17.17
CA PRO A 233 5.98 -11.01 16.09
C PRO A 233 6.20 -9.56 16.57
N GLU A 234 5.67 -9.20 17.74
CA GLU A 234 5.86 -7.87 18.35
C GLU A 234 7.33 -7.59 18.70
N ASP A 235 8.05 -8.56 19.25
CA ASP A 235 9.48 -8.44 19.53
C ASP A 235 10.29 -8.28 18.23
N ARG A 236 9.90 -8.97 17.15
CA ARG A 236 10.54 -8.81 15.83
C ARG A 236 10.34 -7.42 15.25
N GLU A 237 9.12 -6.87 15.34
CA GLU A 237 8.85 -5.49 14.89
C GLU A 237 9.68 -4.49 15.70
N THR A 238 9.75 -4.68 17.02
CA THR A 238 10.58 -3.89 17.93
C THR A 238 12.05 -3.92 17.53
N ALA A 239 12.61 -5.11 17.31
CA ALA A 239 14.01 -5.27 16.96
C ALA A 239 14.37 -4.59 15.63
N ARG A 240 13.45 -4.58 14.64
CA ARG A 240 13.65 -3.85 13.39
C ARG A 240 13.68 -2.33 13.59
N ILE A 241 12.77 -1.79 14.39
CA ILE A 241 12.75 -0.37 14.73
C ILE A 241 14.05 0.01 15.46
N GLU A 242 14.50 -0.81 16.40
CA GLU A 242 15.76 -0.59 17.12
C GLU A 242 16.99 -0.72 16.21
N ALA A 243 16.90 -1.50 15.13
CA ALA A 243 17.92 -1.61 14.08
C ALA A 243 17.88 -0.47 13.04
N GLY A 244 17.08 0.57 13.28
CA GLY A 244 17.03 1.77 12.45
C GLY A 244 15.94 1.78 11.39
N MET A 245 14.99 0.84 11.40
CA MET A 245 13.79 0.95 10.57
C MET A 245 13.00 2.20 10.99
N ASN A 246 12.53 2.96 10.01
CA ASN A 246 11.72 4.13 10.27
C ASN A 246 10.36 3.73 10.87
N ALA A 247 10.09 4.19 12.08
CA ALA A 247 8.85 3.90 12.79
C ALA A 247 7.58 4.38 12.05
N GLU A 248 7.71 5.43 11.23
CA GLU A 248 6.57 6.03 10.51
C GLU A 248 6.02 5.10 9.43
N ILE A 249 6.86 4.28 8.79
CA ILE A 249 6.41 3.34 7.74
C ILE A 249 5.62 2.15 8.30
N VAL A 250 5.53 2.01 9.63
CA VAL A 250 4.70 1.00 10.31
C VAL A 250 3.69 1.62 11.29
N ALA A 251 3.57 2.95 11.34
CA ALA A 251 2.69 3.70 12.24
C ALA A 251 1.24 3.78 11.72
N PHE A 252 0.62 2.61 11.54
CA PHE A 252 -0.74 2.46 11.02
C PHE A 252 -1.50 1.39 11.80
N PRO A 253 -2.84 1.48 11.89
CA PRO A 253 -3.65 0.40 12.44
C PRO A 253 -3.37 -0.93 11.71
N PRO A 254 -3.10 -2.05 12.43
CA PRO A 254 -2.76 -3.32 11.79
C PRO A 254 -3.79 -3.79 10.76
N ALA A 255 -5.08 -3.52 11.00
CA ALA A 255 -6.16 -3.91 10.10
C ALA A 255 -6.20 -3.10 8.80
N ALA A 256 -5.68 -1.87 8.79
CA ALA A 256 -5.67 -0.99 7.62
C ALA A 256 -4.36 -1.08 6.81
N TYR A 257 -3.30 -1.64 7.41
CA TYR A 257 -1.96 -1.63 6.80
C TYR A 257 -1.86 -2.26 5.41
N PRO A 258 -2.52 -3.41 5.12
CA PRO A 258 -2.50 -3.95 3.75
C PRO A 258 -3.10 -2.97 2.72
N GLN A 259 -4.18 -2.25 3.08
CA GLN A 259 -4.78 -1.25 2.21
C GLN A 259 -3.88 -0.02 2.04
N VAL A 260 -3.14 0.36 3.09
CA VAL A 260 -2.12 1.41 3.02
C VAL A 260 -1.03 1.05 2.02
N LEU A 261 -0.47 -0.16 2.10
CA LEU A 261 0.55 -0.64 1.16
C LEU A 261 0.01 -0.68 -0.28
N PHE A 262 -1.21 -1.18 -0.45
CA PHE A 262 -1.88 -1.23 -1.76
C PHE A 262 -2.08 0.16 -2.36
N SER A 263 -2.64 1.09 -1.58
CA SER A 263 -2.92 2.46 -2.03
C SER A 263 -1.62 3.24 -2.27
N ALA A 264 -0.56 2.92 -1.54
CA ALA A 264 0.77 3.49 -1.77
C ALA A 264 1.42 2.99 -3.07
N GLY A 265 0.88 1.94 -3.71
CA GLY A 265 1.27 1.48 -5.05
C GLY A 265 1.64 0.01 -5.14
N PHE A 266 1.85 -0.69 -4.02
CA PHE A 266 2.20 -2.11 -4.04
C PHE A 266 1.01 -2.97 -4.48
N GLN A 267 1.04 -3.55 -5.68
CA GLN A 267 -0.10 -4.21 -6.33
C GLN A 267 -0.36 -5.65 -5.87
N LEU A 268 -0.04 -5.99 -4.62
CA LEU A 268 -0.44 -7.27 -4.03
C LEU A 268 -1.94 -7.20 -3.69
N ARG A 269 -2.78 -7.87 -4.50
CA ARG A 269 -4.25 -7.85 -4.39
C ARG A 269 -4.75 -8.70 -3.23
N VAL A 270 -4.46 -8.33 -1.99
CA VAL A 270 -4.80 -9.08 -0.77
C VAL A 270 -6.30 -9.44 -0.70
N GLU A 271 -6.64 -10.72 -0.80
CA GLU A 271 -7.94 -11.23 -0.34
C GLU A 271 -7.80 -11.66 1.12
N ALA A 272 -8.72 -11.21 1.98
CA ALA A 272 -8.62 -11.38 3.43
C ALA A 272 -8.70 -12.87 3.84
N VAL A 273 -7.57 -13.47 4.19
CA VAL A 273 -7.52 -14.82 4.77
C VAL A 273 -7.67 -14.77 6.31
N ALA A 274 -8.15 -15.87 6.87
CA ALA A 274 -8.53 -16.04 8.27
C ALA A 274 -7.39 -15.74 9.24
N ILE A 275 -7.76 -15.24 10.42
CA ILE A 275 -6.87 -14.96 11.54
C ILE A 275 -6.40 -16.29 12.14
N VAL A 276 -5.08 -16.44 12.28
CA VAL A 276 -4.45 -17.50 13.07
C VAL A 276 -4.22 -16.96 14.47
N THR A 277 -4.72 -17.68 15.46
CA THR A 277 -4.48 -17.40 16.88
C THR A 277 -3.29 -18.23 17.36
N THR A 278 -2.34 -17.62 18.06
CA THR A 278 -1.28 -18.37 18.73
C THR A 278 -1.81 -19.20 19.90
N GLU A 279 -1.05 -20.19 20.37
CA GLU A 279 -1.42 -21.10 21.46
C GLU A 279 -1.79 -20.39 22.77
N ASN A 280 -1.31 -19.15 22.96
CA ASN A 280 -1.59 -18.32 24.14
C ASN A 280 -2.83 -17.43 23.99
N GLY A 281 -3.47 -17.39 22.81
CA GLY A 281 -4.66 -16.59 22.56
C GLY A 281 -4.43 -15.09 22.36
N ASP A 282 -3.18 -14.62 22.48
CA ASP A 282 -2.86 -13.19 22.55
C ASP A 282 -2.59 -12.54 21.17
N GLU A 283 -2.08 -13.31 20.21
CA GLU A 283 -1.74 -12.80 18.87
C GLU A 283 -2.74 -13.25 17.81
N THR A 284 -3.16 -12.27 17.01
CA THR A 284 -4.01 -12.43 15.83
C THR A 284 -3.19 -12.05 14.62
N GLY A 285 -2.62 -13.04 13.94
CA GLY A 285 -1.89 -12.81 12.70
C GLY A 285 -2.67 -13.36 11.51
N ARG A 286 -2.63 -12.70 10.34
CA ARG A 286 -3.22 -13.25 9.12
C ARG A 286 -2.11 -13.86 8.27
N HIS A 287 -2.21 -15.15 7.99
CA HIS A 287 -1.45 -15.75 6.91
C HIS A 287 -2.09 -15.32 5.59
N ASP A 288 -1.37 -14.56 4.79
CA ASP A 288 -1.81 -14.23 3.43
C ASP A 288 -1.06 -15.11 2.41
N PRO A 289 -1.74 -15.99 1.67
CA PRO A 289 -1.12 -16.85 0.65
C PRO A 289 -0.44 -16.05 -0.46
N GLN A 290 -0.77 -14.77 -0.65
CA GLN A 290 -0.14 -13.95 -1.66
C GLN A 290 1.29 -13.55 -1.29
N HIS A 291 1.62 -13.44 0.00
CA HIS A 291 3.01 -13.26 0.44
C HIS A 291 3.87 -14.45 -0.01
N ALA A 292 3.37 -15.67 0.17
CA ALA A 292 4.05 -16.89 -0.27
C ALA A 292 4.19 -16.94 -1.80
N SER A 293 3.12 -16.57 -2.53
CA SER A 293 3.16 -16.48 -3.99
C SER A 293 4.20 -15.46 -4.49
N PHE A 294 4.22 -14.27 -3.90
CA PHE A 294 5.13 -13.19 -4.27
C PHE A 294 6.59 -13.54 -3.98
N LEU A 295 6.87 -14.07 -2.79
CA LEU A 295 8.19 -14.57 -2.45
C LEU A 295 8.63 -15.70 -3.38
N GLY A 296 7.73 -16.64 -3.70
CA GLY A 296 7.99 -17.70 -4.67
C GLY A 296 8.37 -17.16 -6.05
N GLN A 297 7.74 -16.07 -6.50
CA GLN A 297 8.15 -15.38 -7.74
C GLN A 297 9.57 -14.83 -7.64
N ILE A 298 9.92 -14.16 -6.54
CA ILE A 298 11.28 -13.65 -6.32
C ILE A 298 12.30 -14.80 -6.37
N GLU A 299 12.10 -15.87 -5.59
CA GLU A 299 13.05 -16.98 -5.53
C GLU A 299 13.21 -17.67 -6.90
N ASN A 300 12.10 -17.94 -7.59
CA ASN A 300 12.13 -18.62 -8.88
C ASN A 300 12.78 -17.76 -9.96
N ARG A 301 12.53 -16.44 -9.97
CA ARG A 301 13.20 -15.53 -10.91
C ARG A 301 14.70 -15.43 -10.64
N LEU A 302 15.13 -15.45 -9.38
CA LEU A 302 16.54 -15.54 -9.03
C LEU A 302 17.16 -16.87 -9.48
N ARG A 303 16.47 -18.00 -9.29
CA ARG A 303 16.91 -19.32 -9.81
C ARG A 303 17.05 -19.31 -11.33
N ASP A 304 16.05 -18.78 -12.04
CA ASP A 304 16.07 -18.66 -13.50
C ASP A 304 17.25 -17.81 -13.97
N LEU A 305 17.49 -16.67 -13.31
CA LEU A 305 18.62 -15.78 -13.60
C LEU A 305 19.95 -16.51 -13.40
N VAL A 306 20.13 -17.18 -12.26
CA VAL A 306 21.35 -17.93 -11.93
C VAL A 306 21.61 -19.00 -12.98
N GLN A 307 20.60 -19.78 -13.32
CA GLN A 307 20.72 -20.83 -14.33
C GLN A 307 21.07 -20.24 -15.70
N ALA A 308 20.35 -19.20 -16.14
CA ALA A 308 20.55 -18.59 -17.45
C ALA A 308 21.96 -18.00 -17.60
N GLU A 309 22.40 -17.17 -16.64
CA GLU A 309 23.68 -16.48 -16.76
C GLU A 309 24.88 -17.40 -16.58
N LEU A 310 24.84 -18.34 -15.64
CA LEU A 310 25.97 -19.23 -15.43
C LEU A 310 26.06 -20.29 -16.53
N SER A 311 24.93 -20.77 -17.05
CA SER A 311 24.93 -21.64 -18.25
C SER A 311 25.48 -20.90 -19.47
N ARG A 312 25.18 -19.60 -19.62
CA ARG A 312 25.73 -18.79 -20.71
C ARG A 312 27.26 -18.67 -20.64
N LEU A 313 27.84 -18.64 -19.44
CA LEU A 313 29.30 -18.51 -19.24
C LEU A 313 30.07 -19.83 -19.40
N GLU A 314 29.52 -20.95 -18.89
CA GLU A 314 30.25 -22.22 -18.78
C GLU A 314 29.56 -23.42 -19.44
N GLY A 315 28.44 -23.20 -20.14
CA GLY A 315 27.63 -24.27 -20.72
C GLY A 315 27.10 -25.22 -19.64
N GLU A 316 27.01 -26.51 -19.97
CA GLU A 316 26.50 -27.54 -19.05
C GLU A 316 27.35 -27.73 -17.78
N SER A 317 28.63 -27.34 -17.81
CA SER A 317 29.55 -27.47 -16.68
C SER A 317 29.43 -26.36 -15.64
N TRP A 318 28.49 -25.43 -15.80
CA TRP A 318 28.36 -24.26 -14.92
C TRP A 318 28.14 -24.64 -13.45
N LEU A 319 27.32 -25.66 -13.17
CA LEU A 319 27.11 -26.16 -11.80
C LEU A 319 28.45 -26.53 -11.18
N GLU A 320 29.34 -27.17 -11.93
CA GLU A 320 30.61 -27.67 -11.40
C GLU A 320 31.67 -26.60 -11.21
N ARG A 321 31.69 -25.62 -12.12
CA ARG A 321 32.75 -24.60 -12.18
C ARG A 321 32.40 -23.30 -11.46
N ARG A 322 31.11 -22.97 -11.34
CA ARG A 322 30.64 -21.69 -10.79
C ARG A 322 30.04 -21.81 -9.40
N ILE A 323 29.69 -23.01 -8.95
CA ILE A 323 29.15 -23.26 -7.61
C ILE A 323 30.15 -24.03 -6.75
N ASN A 324 30.36 -23.54 -5.53
CA ASN A 324 31.16 -24.19 -4.50
C ASN A 324 30.77 -25.68 -4.34
N GLY A 325 31.77 -26.56 -4.23
CA GLY A 325 31.59 -27.99 -4.04
C GLY A 325 30.80 -28.34 -2.77
N ASP A 326 30.97 -27.59 -1.68
CA ASP A 326 30.28 -27.82 -0.40
C ASP A 326 28.78 -27.53 -0.52
N LEU A 327 28.42 -26.43 -1.19
CA LEU A 327 27.02 -26.10 -1.53
C LEU A 327 26.38 -27.25 -2.30
N ARG A 328 27.03 -27.67 -3.40
CA ARG A 328 26.53 -28.78 -4.22
C ARG A 328 26.41 -30.08 -3.45
N LYS A 329 27.32 -30.37 -2.52
CA LYS A 329 27.24 -31.56 -1.66
C LYS A 329 25.98 -31.52 -0.80
N ARG A 330 25.72 -30.42 -0.09
CA ARG A 330 24.50 -30.23 0.72
C ARG A 330 23.24 -30.37 -0.11
N TRP A 331 23.22 -29.84 -1.34
CA TRP A 331 22.06 -29.93 -2.22
C TRP A 331 21.79 -31.36 -2.69
N ARG A 332 22.85 -32.13 -3.00
CA ARG A 332 22.71 -33.56 -3.33
C ARG A 332 22.19 -34.35 -2.14
N GLU A 333 22.67 -34.07 -0.93
CA GLU A 333 22.16 -34.71 0.30
C GLU A 333 20.67 -34.42 0.50
N ARG A 334 20.24 -33.15 0.36
CA ARG A 334 18.81 -32.77 0.39
C ARG A 334 18.00 -33.47 -0.70
N LYS A 335 18.52 -33.53 -1.93
CA LYS A 335 17.87 -34.21 -3.06
C LYS A 335 17.70 -35.70 -2.81
N THR A 336 18.73 -36.39 -2.37
CA THR A 336 18.65 -37.83 -2.04
C THR A 336 17.64 -38.07 -0.93
N ALA A 337 17.69 -37.27 0.15
CA ALA A 337 16.74 -37.40 1.25
C ALA A 337 15.28 -37.16 0.82
N ASP A 338 15.02 -36.24 -0.10
CA ASP A 338 13.68 -35.99 -0.63
C ASP A 338 13.21 -37.09 -1.58
N HIS A 339 14.11 -37.57 -2.46
CA HIS A 339 13.86 -38.71 -3.35
C HIS A 339 13.52 -39.98 -2.56
N ASP A 340 14.28 -40.28 -1.50
CA ASP A 340 14.05 -41.46 -0.66
C ASP A 340 12.70 -41.39 0.07
N ARG A 341 12.18 -40.18 0.33
CA ARG A 341 10.88 -39.96 0.99
C ARG A 341 9.70 -39.92 0.02
N ARG A 342 9.87 -39.34 -1.17
CA ARG A 342 8.77 -38.98 -2.07
C ARG A 342 8.82 -39.67 -3.43
N GLY A 343 9.94 -40.27 -3.82
CA GLY A 343 10.14 -40.94 -5.11
C GLY A 343 10.42 -40.01 -6.29
N ASP A 344 10.12 -38.72 -6.17
CA ASP A 344 10.36 -37.72 -7.21
C ASP A 344 11.62 -36.88 -6.92
N SER A 345 12.12 -36.18 -7.95
CA SER A 345 13.34 -35.38 -7.86
C SER A 345 13.36 -34.21 -8.83
N TYR A 346 13.70 -33.03 -8.33
CA TYR A 346 13.84 -31.81 -9.13
C TYR A 346 15.28 -31.59 -9.62
N PRO A 347 15.53 -30.63 -10.54
CA PRO A 347 16.89 -30.19 -10.86
C PRO A 347 17.64 -29.71 -9.62
N LEU A 348 18.97 -29.86 -9.59
CA LEU A 348 19.77 -29.67 -8.37
C LEU A 348 19.62 -28.25 -7.76
N LEU A 349 19.46 -27.22 -8.58
CA LEU A 349 19.28 -25.83 -8.14
C LEU A 349 18.00 -25.60 -7.31
N TYR A 350 16.96 -26.43 -7.47
CA TYR A 350 15.74 -26.36 -6.66
C TYR A 350 15.96 -26.75 -5.19
N TYR A 351 17.09 -27.40 -4.91
CA TYR A 351 17.52 -27.72 -3.55
C TYR A 351 18.45 -26.66 -2.99
N ALA A 352 18.62 -25.50 -3.64
CA ALA A 352 19.24 -24.32 -3.05
C ALA A 352 18.20 -23.58 -2.17
N ASP A 353 18.60 -23.22 -0.95
CA ASP A 353 17.79 -22.31 -0.14
C ASP A 353 17.96 -20.86 -0.57
N PHE A 354 17.24 -19.95 0.10
CA PHE A 354 17.19 -18.55 -0.26
C PHE A 354 18.56 -17.87 -0.17
N MET A 355 19.33 -18.17 0.88
CA MET A 355 20.66 -17.56 1.07
C MET A 355 21.74 -18.23 0.24
N ASP A 356 21.58 -19.51 -0.11
CA ASP A 356 22.42 -20.16 -1.12
C ASP A 356 22.36 -19.38 -2.46
N LEU A 357 21.19 -18.86 -2.87
CA LEU A 357 21.07 -18.01 -4.07
C LEU A 357 21.85 -16.70 -3.93
N ALA A 358 21.75 -16.06 -2.77
CA ALA A 358 22.51 -14.85 -2.47
C ALA A 358 24.02 -15.13 -2.58
N ASP A 359 24.50 -16.22 -1.99
CA ASP A 359 25.91 -16.63 -2.01
C ASP A 359 26.42 -16.88 -3.44
N ILE A 360 25.64 -17.57 -4.28
CA ILE A 360 26.00 -17.83 -5.68
C ILE A 360 26.12 -16.52 -6.46
N ILE A 361 25.14 -15.63 -6.31
CA ILE A 361 25.11 -14.34 -7.02
C ILE A 361 26.26 -13.45 -6.57
N CYS A 362 26.53 -13.43 -5.27
CA CYS A 362 27.54 -12.60 -4.64
C CYS A 362 28.97 -13.15 -4.77
N GLN A 363 29.15 -14.41 -5.19
CA GLN A 363 30.48 -14.98 -5.39
C GLN A 363 31.29 -14.11 -6.36
N ARG A 364 32.54 -13.78 -6.01
CA ARG A 364 33.34 -12.74 -6.69
C ARG A 364 33.39 -12.88 -8.22
N ASN A 365 33.66 -14.08 -8.72
CA ASN A 365 33.70 -14.36 -10.15
C ASN A 365 32.31 -14.26 -10.78
N ASN A 366 31.28 -14.82 -10.16
CA ASN A 366 29.92 -14.78 -10.69
C ASN A 366 29.36 -13.35 -10.72
N TRP A 367 29.63 -12.56 -9.68
CA TRP A 367 29.23 -11.16 -9.61
C TRP A 367 29.82 -10.37 -10.78
N ASN A 368 31.14 -10.41 -10.94
CA ASN A 368 31.85 -9.65 -11.97
C ASN A 368 31.47 -10.10 -13.39
N ASP A 369 31.30 -11.41 -13.60
CA ASP A 369 31.11 -11.97 -14.95
C ASP A 369 29.65 -11.96 -15.41
N ALA A 370 28.68 -11.95 -14.48
CA ALA A 370 27.25 -12.12 -14.79
C ALA A 370 26.32 -11.13 -14.11
N PHE A 371 26.43 -10.95 -12.79
CA PHE A 371 25.32 -10.37 -12.00
C PHE A 371 25.42 -8.87 -11.74
N GLN A 372 26.62 -8.28 -11.76
CA GLN A 372 26.83 -6.85 -11.52
C GLN A 372 25.98 -5.97 -12.43
N ARG A 373 25.70 -6.40 -13.67
CA ARG A 373 24.92 -5.62 -14.63
C ARG A 373 23.46 -5.40 -14.21
N TYR A 374 22.89 -6.32 -13.42
CA TYR A 374 21.51 -6.25 -12.93
C TYR A 374 21.44 -5.42 -11.66
N PHE A 375 22.23 -5.80 -10.65
CA PHE A 375 22.09 -5.30 -9.30
C PHE A 375 23.04 -4.14 -8.98
N LYS A 376 24.03 -3.84 -9.83
CA LYS A 376 24.99 -2.71 -9.73
C LYS A 376 25.90 -2.71 -8.49
N SER A 377 25.34 -2.80 -7.30
CA SER A 377 25.99 -2.83 -5.99
C SER A 377 25.82 -4.19 -5.32
N LYS A 378 26.96 -4.85 -5.03
CA LYS A 378 26.97 -6.18 -4.40
C LYS A 378 26.48 -6.12 -2.97
N SER A 379 27.00 -5.18 -2.20
CA SER A 379 26.64 -5.02 -0.78
C SER A 379 25.15 -4.74 -0.61
N ASP A 380 24.59 -3.91 -1.49
CA ASP A 380 23.19 -3.54 -1.44
C ASP A 380 22.26 -4.73 -1.77
N PHE A 381 22.60 -5.53 -2.78
CA PHE A 381 21.91 -6.80 -3.03
C PHE A 381 22.04 -7.78 -1.84
N GLN A 382 23.20 -7.86 -1.20
CA GLN A 382 23.38 -8.69 -0.01
C GLN A 382 22.48 -8.24 1.14
N VAL A 383 22.41 -6.94 1.42
CA VAL A 383 21.54 -6.36 2.44
C VAL A 383 20.07 -6.67 2.14
N ALA A 384 19.63 -6.51 0.89
CA ALA A 384 18.27 -6.86 0.48
C ALA A 384 17.92 -8.33 0.76
N MET A 385 18.82 -9.26 0.39
CA MET A 385 18.64 -10.69 0.66
C MET A 385 18.63 -11.00 2.17
N GLN A 386 19.48 -10.34 2.95
CA GLN A 386 19.53 -10.50 4.41
C GLN A 386 18.26 -9.99 5.09
N ARG A 387 17.69 -8.85 4.65
CA ARG A 387 16.40 -8.35 5.15
C ARG A 387 15.23 -9.28 4.81
N LEU A 388 15.27 -9.93 3.64
CA LEU A 388 14.24 -10.87 3.17
C LEU A 388 14.35 -12.25 3.81
N ALA A 389 15.55 -12.70 4.20
CA ALA A 389 15.77 -14.03 4.78
C ALA A 389 14.85 -14.36 5.98
N PRO A 390 14.71 -13.50 7.01
CA PRO A 390 13.79 -13.79 8.11
C PRO A 390 12.32 -13.81 7.67
N VAL A 391 11.91 -12.89 6.79
CA VAL A 391 10.55 -12.84 6.24
C VAL A 391 10.22 -14.13 5.48
N ARG A 392 11.18 -14.64 4.71
CA ARG A 392 11.08 -15.91 4.00
C ARG A 392 10.93 -17.09 4.94
N ASN A 393 11.64 -17.10 6.07
CA ASN A 393 11.52 -18.17 7.06
C ASN A 393 10.13 -18.15 7.71
N ASP A 394 9.61 -16.97 8.04
CA ASP A 394 8.24 -16.84 8.57
C ASP A 394 7.20 -17.35 7.57
N ILE A 395 7.29 -16.95 6.30
CA ILE A 395 6.41 -17.47 5.24
C ILE A 395 6.53 -18.99 5.11
N GLY A 396 7.75 -19.53 5.08
CA GLY A 396 8.00 -20.96 4.96
C GLY A 396 7.45 -21.79 6.12
N HIS A 397 7.34 -21.18 7.31
CA HIS A 397 6.74 -21.77 8.50
C HIS A 397 5.25 -21.42 8.67
N ASN A 398 4.64 -20.76 7.69
CA ASN A 398 3.27 -20.23 7.73
C ASN A 398 3.01 -19.32 8.95
N ARG A 399 4.04 -18.62 9.42
CA ARG A 399 3.93 -17.65 10.51
C ARG A 399 3.34 -16.34 9.99
N PRO A 400 2.51 -15.65 10.78
CA PRO A 400 2.01 -14.34 10.39
C PRO A 400 3.12 -13.29 10.26
N LEU A 401 2.98 -12.40 9.28
CA LEU A 401 3.88 -11.28 9.06
C LEU A 401 3.38 -10.02 9.77
N VAL A 402 4.26 -9.35 10.50
CA VAL A 402 3.98 -8.00 11.04
C VAL A 402 4.09 -6.93 9.96
N ARG A 403 3.77 -5.68 10.29
CA ARG A 403 3.82 -4.57 9.32
C ARG A 403 5.22 -4.41 8.75
N ALA A 404 6.23 -4.45 9.63
CA ALA A 404 7.64 -4.36 9.24
C ALA A 404 8.08 -5.46 8.24
N ASP A 405 7.57 -6.69 8.40
CA ASP A 405 7.85 -7.79 7.48
C ASP A 405 7.17 -7.56 6.11
N GLN A 406 5.92 -7.11 6.12
CA GLN A 406 5.14 -6.85 4.91
C GLN A 406 5.79 -5.76 4.03
N ILE A 407 6.18 -4.61 4.62
CA ILE A 407 6.84 -3.55 3.84
C ILE A 407 8.23 -3.98 3.37
N THR A 408 8.96 -4.77 4.18
CA THR A 408 10.27 -5.31 3.78
C THR A 408 10.13 -6.26 2.58
N LEU A 409 9.16 -7.18 2.64
CA LEU A 409 8.85 -8.10 1.55
C LEU A 409 8.54 -7.34 0.25
N LEU A 410 7.65 -6.36 0.34
CA LEU A 410 7.18 -5.58 -0.78
C LEU A 410 8.30 -4.72 -1.36
N ALA A 411 8.95 -3.90 -0.54
CA ALA A 411 9.98 -2.97 -1.01
C ALA A 411 11.16 -3.71 -1.64
N GLU A 412 11.75 -4.70 -0.95
CA GLU A 412 12.90 -5.45 -1.49
C GLU A 412 12.50 -6.38 -2.63
N GLY A 413 11.30 -6.97 -2.56
CA GLY A 413 10.79 -7.83 -3.62
C GLY A 413 10.54 -7.09 -4.93
N TYR A 414 9.89 -5.92 -4.87
CA TYR A 414 9.69 -5.05 -6.03
C TYR A 414 11.04 -4.60 -6.59
N ARG A 415 11.98 -4.25 -5.72
CA ARG A 415 13.34 -3.83 -6.09
C ARG A 415 14.09 -4.90 -6.87
N ILE A 416 14.08 -6.14 -6.37
CA ILE A 416 14.71 -7.28 -7.05
C ILE A 416 14.03 -7.53 -8.39
N LEU A 417 12.70 -7.65 -8.42
CA LEU A 417 11.96 -7.97 -9.65
C LEU A 417 12.14 -6.90 -10.74
N SER A 418 12.16 -5.62 -10.35
CA SER A 418 12.43 -4.51 -11.27
C SER A 418 13.85 -4.57 -11.84
N ALA A 419 14.86 -4.93 -11.03
CA ALA A 419 16.22 -5.14 -11.51
C ALA A 419 16.34 -6.30 -12.51
N LEU A 420 15.42 -7.28 -12.44
CA LEU A 420 15.31 -8.39 -13.39
C LEU A 420 14.48 -8.03 -14.64
N GLY A 421 13.99 -6.78 -14.74
CA GLY A 421 13.18 -6.31 -15.86
C GLY A 421 11.73 -6.80 -15.82
N VAL A 422 11.25 -7.30 -14.68
CA VAL A 422 9.84 -7.66 -14.50
C VAL A 422 9.05 -6.38 -14.29
N ARG A 423 8.13 -6.08 -15.21
CA ARG A 423 7.16 -5.00 -15.03
C ARG A 423 6.05 -5.48 -14.12
N MET A 424 5.77 -4.70 -13.08
CA MET A 424 4.74 -4.97 -12.09
C MET A 424 3.54 -4.05 -12.28
#